data_AF-L0P281-F1
#
_entry.id   AF-L0P281-F1
#
_cell.length_a   1.000
_cell.length_b   1.000
_cell.length_c   1.000
_cell.angle_alpha   90.00
_cell.angle_beta   90.00
_cell.angle_gamma   90.00
#
_symmetry.space_group_name_H-M   'P 1'
#
loop_
_entity.id
_entity.type
_entity.pdbx_description
1 polymer ?
#
loop_
_entity_poly.entity_id
_entity_poly.type
_entity_poly.pdbx_seq_one_letter_code
_entity_poly.pdbx_strand_id
1 'polypeptide(L)' 'MGGGGGESAAAAPATLHIRCTSGSKFAVQADLGVTVGAFKAIVAESCDVPAPQQRLIYKGRILKDEQTLASYDAA' A
#
# COMPACT_ATOMS: atom_id res chain seq x y z
N MET A 1 14.55 -26.38 20.48
CA MET A 1 14.23 -25.85 19.14
C MET A 1 12.72 -25.75 19.06
N GLY A 2 12.06 -24.65 18.76
CA GLY A 2 12.38 -23.40 18.09
C GLY A 2 11.03 -22.98 17.49
N GLY A 3 10.47 -21.86 17.95
CA GLY A 3 9.04 -21.50 17.83
C GLY A 3 8.49 -21.65 16.41
N GLY A 4 7.47 -22.48 16.27
CA GLY A 4 6.73 -22.69 15.04
C GLY A 4 5.32 -22.15 15.16
N GLY A 5 4.98 -21.24 14.24
CA GLY A 5 3.65 -21.19 13.63
C GLY A 5 2.59 -20.33 14.30
N GLY A 6 2.11 -19.34 13.53
CA GLY A 6 0.89 -18.58 13.77
C GLY A 6 1.13 -17.44 14.75
N GLU A 7 0.82 -16.18 14.45
CA GLU A 7 -0.26 -15.68 13.64
C GLU A 7 0.25 -14.43 12.92
N SER A 8 0.71 -14.56 11.68
CA SER A 8 0.75 -13.37 10.82
C SER A 8 -0.70 -13.14 10.43
N ALA A 9 -1.39 -12.33 11.24
CA ALA A 9 -2.78 -11.97 11.06
C ALA A 9 -3.00 -11.75 9.56
N ALA A 10 -3.85 -12.59 8.97
CA ALA A 10 -4.38 -12.35 7.65
C ALA A 10 -5.15 -11.04 7.76
N ALA A 11 -4.45 -9.91 7.61
CA ALA A 11 -5.08 -8.62 7.47
C ALA A 11 -5.85 -8.74 6.17
N ALA A 12 -7.17 -8.86 6.28
CA ALA A 12 -8.02 -9.03 5.13
C ALA A 12 -7.65 -7.96 4.08
N PRO A 13 -7.52 -8.33 2.79
CA PRO A 13 -7.09 -7.39 1.77
C PRO A 13 -8.03 -6.19 1.77
N ALA A 14 -7.51 -5.02 2.11
CA ALA A 14 -8.27 -3.79 2.17
C ALA A 14 -8.45 -3.24 0.75
N THR A 15 -9.64 -2.73 0.46
CA THR A 15 -9.90 -2.07 -0.82
C THR A 15 -9.45 -0.61 -0.73
N LEU A 16 -8.32 -0.31 -1.36
CA LEU A 16 -7.74 1.03 -1.40
C LEU A 16 -8.19 1.72 -2.69
N HIS A 17 -8.65 2.96 -2.58
CA HIS A 17 -9.08 3.77 -3.72
C HIS A 17 -7.97 4.75 -4.11
N ILE A 18 -7.41 4.57 -5.30
CA ILE A 18 -6.22 5.27 -5.75
C ILE A 18 -6.66 6.22 -6.85
N ARG A 19 -6.21 7.46 -6.74
CA ARG A 19 -6.37 8.47 -7.78
C ARG A 19 -5.01 8.76 -8.37
N CYS A 20 -4.82 8.41 -9.63
CA CYS A 20 -3.63 8.78 -10.36
C CYS A 20 -3.70 10.24 -10.83
N THR A 21 -2.52 10.86 -10.97
CA THR A 21 -2.37 12.25 -11.45
C THR A 21 -2.85 12.42 -12.90
N SER A 22 -2.86 11.33 -13.66
CA SER A 22 -3.46 11.25 -15.00
C SER A 22 -5.00 11.43 -15.00
N GLY A 23 -5.65 11.38 -13.84
CA GLY A 23 -7.10 11.52 -13.67
C GLY A 23 -7.84 10.20 -13.46
N SER A 24 -7.19 9.07 -13.75
CA SER A 24 -7.71 7.72 -13.54
C SER A 24 -7.92 7.41 -12.06
N LYS A 25 -9.07 6.81 -11.73
CA LYS A 25 -9.38 6.28 -10.40
C LYS A 25 -9.62 4.79 -10.48
N PHE A 26 -9.02 4.03 -9.59
CA PHE A 26 -9.20 2.57 -9.52
C PHE A 26 -9.14 2.10 -8.07
N ALA A 27 -9.71 0.93 -7.83
CA ALA A 27 -9.64 0.24 -6.55
C ALA A 27 -8.63 -0.90 -6.67
N VAL A 28 -7.68 -0.96 -5.75
CA VAL A 28 -6.76 -2.10 -5.62
C VAL A 28 -6.96 -2.76 -4.27
N GLN A 29 -6.97 -4.08 -4.27
CA GLN A 29 -7.00 -4.88 -3.05
C GLN A 29 -5.56 -5.12 -2.61
N ALA A 30 -5.18 -4.55 -1.47
CA ALA A 30 -3.86 -4.79 -0.89
C ALA A 30 -3.93 -4.92 0.62
N ASP A 31 -3.00 -5.67 1.17
CA ASP A 31 -2.87 -5.89 2.61
C ASP A 31 -2.25 -4.65 3.27
N LEU A 32 -2.82 -4.20 4.39
CA LEU A 32 -2.33 -2.98 5.08
C LEU A 32 -1.00 -3.22 5.80
N GLY A 33 -0.64 -4.47 6.07
CA GLY A 33 0.65 -4.86 6.65
C GLY A 33 1.82 -4.73 5.67
N VAL A 34 1.57 -4.55 4.38
CA VAL A 34 2.66 -4.36 3.39
C VAL A 34 3.28 -2.97 3.52
N THR A 35 4.54 -2.88 3.12
CA THR A 35 5.24 -1.62 3.01
C THR A 35 4.68 -0.79 1.86
N VAL A 36 4.76 0.53 1.98
CA VAL A 36 4.39 1.45 0.90
C VAL A 36 5.19 1.15 -0.36
N GLY A 37 6.45 0.71 -0.24
CA GLY A 37 7.27 0.28 -1.38
C GLY A 37 6.64 -0.89 -2.15
N ALA A 38 6.19 -1.93 -1.44
CA ALA A 38 5.49 -3.06 -2.05
C ALA A 38 4.14 -2.64 -2.66
N PHE A 39 3.39 -1.79 -1.96
CA PHE A 39 2.11 -1.29 -2.47
C PHE A 39 2.26 -0.45 -3.74
N LYS A 40 3.30 0.38 -3.85
CA LYS A 40 3.62 1.12 -5.08
C LYS A 40 3.82 0.21 -6.28
N ALA A 41 4.42 -0.97 -6.11
CA ALA A 41 4.58 -1.92 -7.21
C ALA A 41 3.19 -2.38 -7.73
N ILE A 42 2.28 -2.74 -6.83
CA ILE A 42 0.89 -3.14 -7.18
C ILE A 42 0.16 -1.98 -7.89
N VAL A 43 0.31 -0.77 -7.36
CA VAL A 43 -0.28 0.43 -7.95
C VAL A 43 0.33 0.74 -9.31
N ALA A 44 1.62 0.48 -9.53
CA ALA A 44 2.32 0.66 -10.81
C ALA A 44 1.94 -0.37 -11.88
N GLU A 45 1.42 -1.52 -11.48
CA GLU A 45 0.79 -2.44 -12.44
C GLU A 45 -0.61 -1.97 -12.84
N SER A 46 -1.34 -1.35 -11.89
CA SER A 46 -2.70 -0.84 -12.14
C SER A 46 -2.73 0.55 -12.77
N CYS A 47 -1.67 1.33 -12.58
CA CYS A 47 -1.50 2.67 -13.11
C CYS A 47 -0.18 2.72 -13.85
N ASP A 48 -0.19 3.27 -15.06
CA ASP A 48 0.95 3.39 -16.00
C ASP A 48 2.14 4.25 -15.48
N VAL A 49 2.23 4.49 -14.17
CA VAL A 49 3.26 5.30 -13.52
C VAL A 49 4.18 4.36 -12.74
N PRO A 50 5.51 4.39 -12.96
CA PRO A 50 6.43 3.49 -12.27
C PRO A 50 6.55 3.81 -10.77
N ALA A 51 6.62 2.78 -9.93
CA ALA A 51 6.71 2.85 -8.47
C ALA A 51 7.65 3.94 -7.88
N PRO A 52 8.88 4.15 -8.39
CA PRO A 52 9.77 5.21 -7.88
C PRO A 52 9.27 6.64 -8.21
N GLN A 53 8.51 6.82 -9.28
CA GLN A 53 7.94 8.13 -9.67
C GLN A 53 6.57 8.38 -9.03
N GLN A 54 5.90 7.33 -8.56
CA GLN A 54 4.63 7.45 -7.86
C GLN A 54 4.81 8.14 -6.50
N ARG A 55 3.97 9.15 -6.25
CA ARG A 55 3.89 9.83 -4.96
C ARG A 55 2.55 9.54 -4.33
N LEU A 56 2.53 8.59 -3.40
CA LEU A 56 1.34 8.25 -2.64
C LEU A 56 1.16 9.27 -1.52
N ILE A 57 -0.03 9.85 -1.43
CA ILE A 57 -0.39 10.88 -0.45
C ILE A 57 -1.64 10.41 0.28
N TYR A 58 -1.57 10.31 1.60
CA TYR A 58 -2.67 9.91 2.46
C TYR A 58 -2.86 10.92 3.58
N LYS A 59 -4.10 11.40 3.79
CA LYS A 59 -4.43 12.46 4.78
C LYS A 59 -3.46 13.67 4.75
N GLY A 60 -3.02 14.07 3.55
CA GLY A 60 -2.07 15.19 3.38
C GLY A 60 -0.60 14.87 3.70
N ARG A 61 -0.26 13.61 4.03
CA ARG A 61 1.12 13.15 4.24
C ARG A 61 1.61 12.32 3.07
N ILE A 62 2.86 12.53 2.68
CA ILE A 62 3.52 11.69 1.69
C ILE A 62 3.92 10.37 2.37
N LEU A 63 3.48 9.26 1.78
CA LEU A 63 3.79 7.92 2.24
C LEU A 63 5.25 7.59 1.89
N LYS A 64 6.00 7.07 2.86
CA LYS A 64 7.39 6.63 2.70
C LYS A 64 7.45 5.12 2.53
N ASP A 65 8.29 4.64 1.62
CA ASP A 65 8.49 3.21 1.33
C ASP A 65 8.92 2.38 2.54
N GLU A 66 9.64 3.00 3.48
CA GLU A 66 10.09 2.39 4.75
C GLU A 66 8.94 2.08 5.73
N GLN A 67 7.76 2.68 5.54
CA GLN A 67 6.60 2.52 6.42
C GLN A 67 5.55 1.60 5.81
N THR A 68 4.75 0.94 6.66
CA THR A 68 3.60 0.13 6.24
C THR A 68 2.35 0.98 6.06
N LEU A 69 1.41 0.51 5.21
CA LEU A 69 0.15 1.22 5.00
C LEU A 69 -0.67 1.33 6.31
N ALA A 70 -0.67 0.28 7.12
CA ALA A 70 -1.35 0.23 8.42
C ALA A 70 -0.87 1.32 9.38
N SER A 71 0.42 1.67 9.34
CA SER A 71 0.97 2.74 10.19
C SER A 71 0.32 4.10 9.90
N TYR A 72 -0.13 4.33 8.67
CA TYR A 72 -0.79 5.57 8.29
C TYR A 72 -2.30 5.54 8.48
N ASP A 73 -2.93 4.36 8.48
CA ASP A 73 -4.36 4.22 8.72
C ASP A 73 -4.71 4.44 10.20
N ALA A 74 -3.86 3.96 11.11
CA ALA A 74 -4.04 4.05 12.56
C ALA A 74 -3.79 5.45 13.19
N ALA A 75 -3.52 6.48 12.38
CA ALA A 75 -3.27 7.86 12.81
C ALA A 75 -4.37 8.82 12.33
#